data_AF-M2URX8-F1
#
_entry.id   AF-M2URX8-F1
#
_cell.length_a   1.000
_cell.length_b   1.000
_cell.length_c   1.000
_cell.angle_alpha   90.00
_cell.angle_beta   90.00
_cell.angle_gamma   90.00
#
_symmetry.space_group_name_H-M   'P 1'
#
loop_
_entity.id
_entity.type
_entity.pdbx_description
1 polymer ?
#
loop_
_entity_poly.entity_id
_entity_poly.type
_entity_poly.pdbx_seq_one_letter_code
_entity_poly.pdbx_strand_id
1 'polypeptide(L)'
;MHFSATLLAFAATASAAVVSRADDGQWFVQMSFGPGPAQVNLNAYFTSPDYPEDKKLGSHCGETPYAELPVIHSCDTCSFEWTYDNQTLRLSQHLPNGKIVYGTAEWPRSQGEANVTVSQSAGPWIRK
;
A
#
# COMPACT_ATOMS: atom_id res chain seq x y z
N MET A 1 34.96 53.48 -11.56
CA MET A 1 35.38 52.12 -11.15
C MET A 1 34.17 51.21 -11.29
N HIS A 2 34.26 50.22 -12.18
CA HIS A 2 33.23 49.22 -12.42
C HIS A 2 33.23 48.19 -11.28
N PHE A 3 32.03 47.74 -10.87
CA PHE A 3 31.83 46.41 -10.33
C PHE A 3 30.53 45.83 -10.89
N SER A 4 30.67 45.01 -11.93
CA SER A 4 29.85 43.82 -12.16
C SER A 4 30.06 42.87 -10.95
N ALA A 5 29.20 41.95 -10.56
CA ALA A 5 28.30 41.09 -11.33
C ALA A 5 27.41 40.29 -10.34
N THR A 6 26.27 39.79 -10.85
CA THR A 6 25.73 38.41 -10.64
C THR A 6 25.36 37.95 -9.22
N LEU A 7 24.30 37.18 -8.94
CA LEU A 7 23.50 36.24 -9.71
C LEU A 7 22.19 36.03 -8.91
N LEU A 8 21.04 36.01 -9.59
CA LEU A 8 19.80 35.47 -9.06
C LEU A 8 19.97 33.96 -8.88
N ALA A 9 20.12 33.48 -7.65
CA ALA A 9 19.99 32.06 -7.34
C ALA A 9 18.51 31.75 -7.11
N PHE A 10 17.85 31.23 -8.15
CA PHE A 10 16.54 30.60 -8.04
C PHE A 10 16.73 29.33 -7.20
N ALA A 11 16.39 29.38 -5.92
CA ALA A 11 16.27 28.17 -5.12
C ALA A 11 15.06 27.39 -5.64
N ALA A 12 15.31 26.48 -6.59
CA ALA A 12 14.40 25.40 -6.90
C ALA A 12 14.37 24.46 -5.68
N THR A 13 13.64 24.87 -4.64
CA THR A 13 13.09 23.88 -3.72
C THR A 13 12.17 23.01 -4.57
N ALA A 14 12.70 21.87 -5.00
CA ALA A 14 11.90 20.76 -5.45
C ALA A 14 10.96 20.41 -4.30
N SER A 15 9.81 21.06 -4.26
CA SER A 15 8.65 20.52 -3.61
C SER A 15 8.40 19.21 -4.33
N ALA A 16 8.89 18.10 -3.77
CA ALA A 16 8.19 16.85 -3.93
C ALA A 16 6.78 17.18 -3.46
N ALA A 17 5.91 17.50 -4.41
CA ALA A 17 4.52 17.73 -4.13
C ALA A 17 4.08 16.44 -3.46
N VAL A 18 3.81 16.52 -2.16
CA VAL A 18 3.04 15.51 -1.48
C VAL A 18 1.67 15.64 -2.11
N VAL A 19 1.49 15.01 -3.27
CA VAL A 19 0.19 14.89 -3.94
C VAL A 19 -0.73 14.35 -2.88
N SER A 20 -1.85 15.02 -2.69
CA SER A 20 -2.93 14.61 -1.80
C SER A 20 -3.29 13.15 -2.12
N ARG A 21 -2.81 12.26 -1.26
CA ARG A 21 -2.76 10.80 -1.38
C ARG A 21 -4.12 10.09 -1.39
N ALA A 22 -5.21 10.83 -1.17
CA ALA A 22 -6.56 10.30 -1.19
C ALA A 22 -7.04 9.94 -2.61
N ASP A 23 -6.53 10.59 -3.65
CA ASP A 23 -6.94 10.35 -5.04
C ASP A 23 -6.43 9.02 -5.61
N ASP A 24 -5.36 8.48 -5.01
CA ASP A 24 -4.75 7.23 -5.44
C ASP A 24 -5.53 5.99 -4.98
N GLY A 25 -6.52 6.16 -4.09
CA GLY A 25 -7.40 5.10 -3.61
C GLY A 25 -7.20 4.70 -2.15
N GLN A 26 -7.92 3.67 -1.74
CA GLN A 26 -7.88 3.08 -0.40
C GLN A 26 -8.20 1.60 -0.47
N TRP A 27 -7.77 0.84 0.55
CA TRP A 27 -8.22 -0.51 0.78
C TRP A 27 -9.21 -0.52 1.95
N PHE A 28 -10.36 -1.16 1.77
CA PHE A 28 -11.09 -1.70 2.92
C PHE A 28 -10.49 -3.05 3.27
N VAL A 29 -9.94 -3.17 4.47
CA VAL A 29 -9.26 -4.39 4.94
C VAL A 29 -10.04 -5.03 6.06
N GLN A 30 -10.09 -6.36 6.03
CA GLN A 30 -10.58 -7.21 7.11
C GLN A 30 -9.49 -8.22 7.46
N MET A 31 -8.99 -8.18 8.69
CA MET A 31 -7.97 -9.11 9.17
C MET A 31 -8.51 -9.89 10.38
N SER A 32 -8.27 -11.20 10.38
CA SER A 32 -8.69 -12.09 11.47
C SER A 32 -7.56 -13.01 11.89
N PHE A 33 -7.55 -13.38 13.17
CA PHE A 33 -6.54 -14.24 13.79
C PHE A 33 -7.23 -15.51 14.32
N GLY A 34 -6.92 -16.66 13.72
CA GLY A 34 -7.46 -17.96 14.10
C GLY A 34 -6.81 -18.56 15.37
N PRO A 35 -7.49 -19.49 16.06
CA PRO A 35 -6.96 -20.17 17.23
C PRO A 35 -6.04 -21.35 16.86
N GLY A 36 -4.72 -21.20 17.07
CA GLY A 36 -3.69 -22.24 16.91
C GLY A 36 -3.50 -22.79 15.48
N PRO A 37 -2.29 -23.29 15.14
CA PRO A 37 -1.17 -22.37 14.84
C PRO A 37 -1.74 -21.07 14.24
N ALA A 38 -1.53 -19.93 14.89
CA ALA A 38 -2.32 -18.72 14.64
C ALA A 38 -2.34 -18.37 13.14
N GLN A 39 -3.45 -18.66 12.47
CA GLN A 39 -3.65 -18.32 11.07
C GLN A 39 -4.08 -16.86 11.01
N VAL A 40 -3.45 -16.09 10.13
CA VAL A 40 -3.87 -14.73 9.81
C VAL A 40 -4.59 -14.79 8.48
N ASN A 41 -5.88 -14.44 8.45
CA ASN A 41 -6.60 -14.25 7.20
C ASN A 41 -6.80 -12.76 6.97
N LEU A 42 -6.46 -12.29 5.77
CA LEU A 42 -6.58 -10.90 5.37
C LEU A 42 -7.36 -10.82 4.06
N ASN A 43 -8.47 -10.09 4.08
CA ASN A 43 -9.20 -9.68 2.88
C ASN A 43 -8.96 -8.19 2.67
N ALA A 44 -8.60 -7.80 1.47
CA ALA A 44 -8.42 -6.40 1.09
C ALA A 44 -9.21 -6.09 -0.17
N TYR A 45 -9.95 -4.99 -0.16
CA TYR A 45 -10.73 -4.52 -1.30
C TYR A 45 -10.28 -3.11 -1.65
N PHE A 46 -9.59 -2.98 -2.77
CA PHE A 46 -9.08 -1.71 -3.24
C PHE A 46 -10.10 -0.95 -4.07
N THR A 47 -10.30 0.32 -3.74
CA THR A 47 -11.13 1.25 -4.49
C THR A 47 -10.40 2.55 -4.79
N SER A 48 -10.63 3.08 -5.99
CA SER A 48 -10.16 4.39 -6.43
C SER A 48 -11.10 4.94 -7.51
N PRO A 49 -10.91 6.17 -8.01
CA PRO A 49 -11.70 6.68 -9.13
C PRO A 49 -11.65 5.79 -10.39
N ASP A 50 -10.51 5.12 -10.64
CA ASP A 50 -10.32 4.18 -11.76
C ASP A 50 -10.93 2.80 -11.48
N TYR A 51 -11.08 2.44 -10.20
CA TYR A 51 -11.62 1.17 -9.72
C TYR A 51 -12.75 1.43 -8.70
N PRO A 52 -13.92 1.88 -9.16
CA PRO A 52 -15.08 2.12 -8.28
C PRO A 52 -15.59 0.83 -7.62
N GLU A 53 -16.52 0.93 -6.67
CA GLU A 53 -17.03 -0.20 -5.88
C GLU A 53 -17.47 -1.43 -6.68
N ASP A 54 -18.06 -1.24 -7.86
CA ASP A 54 -18.50 -2.31 -8.77
C ASP A 54 -17.34 -3.01 -9.49
N LYS A 55 -16.15 -2.39 -9.50
CA LYS A 55 -14.91 -2.88 -10.14
C LYS A 55 -13.72 -2.92 -9.18
N LYS A 56 -14.01 -2.96 -7.88
CA LYS A 56 -12.98 -3.00 -6.85
C LYS A 56 -12.09 -4.22 -7.00
N LEU A 57 -10.82 -4.07 -6.66
CA LEU A 57 -9.87 -5.16 -6.74
C LEU A 57 -9.83 -5.88 -5.39
N GLY A 58 -10.38 -7.09 -5.34
CA GLY A 58 -10.35 -7.95 -4.17
C GLY A 58 -9.05 -8.76 -4.10
N SER A 59 -8.54 -8.97 -2.89
CA SER A 59 -7.46 -9.90 -2.60
C SER A 59 -7.72 -10.60 -1.28
N HIS A 60 -7.54 -11.91 -1.26
CA HIS A 60 -7.76 -12.78 -0.11
C HIS A 60 -6.47 -13.52 0.17
N CYS A 61 -5.95 -13.35 1.37
CA CYS A 61 -4.69 -13.92 1.80
C CYS A 61 -4.85 -14.71 3.10
N GLY A 62 -4.08 -15.78 3.21
CA GLY A 62 -3.90 -16.55 4.43
C GLY A 62 -2.42 -16.73 4.74
N GLU A 63 -2.05 -16.52 6.00
CA GLU A 63 -0.71 -16.80 6.51
C GLU A 63 -0.77 -17.69 7.75
N THR A 64 0.12 -18.66 7.85
CA THR A 64 0.29 -19.50 9.04
C THR A 64 1.67 -19.26 9.68
N PRO A 65 1.87 -18.12 10.38
CA PRO A 65 3.17 -17.70 10.93
C PRO A 65 3.83 -18.69 11.89
N TYR A 66 3.07 -19.62 12.46
CA TYR A 66 3.57 -20.62 13.42
C TYR A 66 3.57 -22.06 12.86
N ALA A 67 3.40 -22.23 11.54
CA ALA A 67 3.57 -23.54 10.92
C ALA A 67 5.05 -23.98 11.00
N GLU A 68 5.30 -25.29 11.16
CA GLU A 68 6.64 -25.83 10.93
C GLU A 68 7.05 -25.50 9.49
N LEU A 69 8.25 -24.92 9.33
CA LEU A 69 8.69 -24.27 8.10
C LEU A 69 8.43 -25.13 6.85
N PRO A 70 8.02 -24.51 5.72
CA PRO A 70 7.97 -23.05 5.48
C PRO A 70 6.70 -22.37 5.99
N VAL A 71 6.83 -21.10 6.43
CA VAL A 71 5.67 -20.22 6.66
C VAL A 71 4.95 -20.03 5.32
N ILE A 72 3.71 -20.50 5.24
CA ILE A 72 2.90 -20.41 4.03
C ILE A 72 2.23 -19.03 4.03
N HIS A 73 2.64 -18.17 3.10
CA HIS A 73 1.95 -16.92 2.76
C HIS A 73 1.28 -17.12 1.40
N SER A 74 -0.04 -17.15 1.36
CA SER A 74 -0.81 -17.44 0.14
C SER A 74 -1.86 -16.38 -0.07
N CYS A 75 -1.78 -15.68 -1.20
CA CYS A 75 -2.82 -14.78 -1.68
C CYS A 75 -3.44 -15.33 -2.97
N ASP A 76 -4.74 -15.08 -3.18
CA ASP A 76 -5.46 -15.42 -4.41
C ASP A 76 -4.91 -14.70 -5.66
N THR A 77 -4.26 -13.57 -5.47
CA THR A 77 -3.62 -12.79 -6.53
C THR A 77 -2.13 -12.54 -6.23
N CYS A 78 -1.27 -12.72 -7.23
CA CYS A 78 0.16 -12.41 -7.11
C CYS A 78 0.46 -10.90 -7.19
N SER A 79 -0.56 -10.09 -7.45
CA SER A 79 -0.46 -8.63 -7.56
C SER A 79 -0.61 -7.92 -6.21
N PHE A 80 -0.85 -8.64 -5.11
CA PHE A 80 -1.08 -8.07 -3.80
C PHE A 80 -0.13 -8.71 -2.78
N GLU A 81 0.52 -7.86 -1.98
CA GLU A 81 1.41 -8.29 -0.90
C GLU A 81 1.07 -7.52 0.38
N TRP A 82 1.24 -8.18 1.52
CA TRP A 82 1.04 -7.56 2.82
C TRP A 82 2.06 -8.06 3.84
N THR A 83 2.31 -7.23 4.84
CA THR A 83 3.12 -7.60 6.01
C THR A 83 2.50 -7.02 7.26
N TYR A 84 2.56 -7.76 8.37
CA TYR A 84 2.04 -7.34 9.67
C TYR A 84 3.05 -7.60 10.78
N ASP A 85 3.32 -6.58 11.62
CA ASP A 85 4.30 -6.64 12.70
C ASP A 85 3.68 -6.59 14.11
N ASN A 86 2.43 -7.05 14.25
CA ASN A 86 1.58 -6.95 15.45
C ASN A 86 1.07 -5.53 15.81
N GLN A 87 1.49 -4.50 15.09
CA GLN A 87 1.03 -3.12 15.33
C GLN A 87 0.77 -2.33 14.05
N THR A 88 1.41 -2.69 12.96
CA THR A 88 1.38 -1.97 11.70
C THR A 88 1.06 -2.96 10.58
N LEU A 89 0.05 -2.62 9.79
CA LEU A 89 -0.26 -3.30 8.55
C LEU A 89 0.34 -2.50 7.40
N ARG A 90 1.08 -3.18 6.53
CA ARG A 90 1.59 -2.62 5.28
C ARG A 90 1.04 -3.41 4.11
N LEU A 91 0.59 -2.69 3.10
CA LEU A 91 -0.03 -3.24 1.89
C LEU A 91 0.72 -2.74 0.68
N SER A 92 0.83 -3.58 -0.34
CA SER A 92 1.21 -3.16 -1.68
C SER A 92 0.37 -3.87 -2.72
N GLN A 93 0.08 -3.18 -3.82
CA GLN A 93 -0.68 -3.77 -4.91
C GLN A 93 -0.20 -3.26 -6.27
N HIS A 94 0.06 -4.18 -7.19
CA HIS A 94 0.23 -3.92 -8.60
C HIS A 94 -1.14 -3.76 -9.26
N LEU A 95 -1.43 -2.57 -9.74
CA LEU A 95 -2.68 -2.25 -10.41
C LEU A 95 -2.64 -2.65 -11.90
N PRO A 96 -3.78 -2.99 -12.51
CA PRO A 96 -3.86 -3.31 -13.94
C PRO A 96 -3.32 -2.23 -14.89
N ASN A 97 -3.33 -0.97 -14.46
CA ASN A 97 -2.76 0.16 -15.21
C ASN A 97 -1.21 0.24 -15.13
N GLY A 98 -0.55 -0.74 -14.51
CA GLY A 98 0.90 -0.82 -14.37
C GLY A 98 1.48 -0.01 -13.22
N LYS A 99 0.65 0.71 -12.45
CA LYS A 99 1.05 1.41 -11.23
C LYS A 99 1.21 0.42 -10.08
N ILE A 100 2.08 0.73 -9.14
CA ILE A 100 2.13 0.05 -7.83
C ILE A 100 1.68 1.03 -6.77
N VAL A 101 0.77 0.64 -5.90
CA VAL A 101 0.31 1.45 -4.77
C VAL A 101 0.71 0.80 -3.45
N TYR A 102 0.96 1.63 -2.44
CA TYR A 102 1.39 1.21 -1.12
C TYR A 102 0.53 1.89 -0.05
N GLY A 103 0.20 1.17 1.01
CA GLY A 103 -0.57 1.66 2.14
C GLY A 103 0.06 1.21 3.45
N THR A 104 -0.04 2.05 4.48
CA THR A 104 0.38 1.70 5.84
C THR A 104 -0.67 2.23 6.82
N ALA A 105 -1.05 1.41 7.78
CA ALA A 105 -1.94 1.80 8.87
C ALA A 105 -1.50 1.19 10.20
N GLU A 106 -1.77 1.90 11.30
CA GLU A 106 -1.75 1.30 12.63
C GLU A 106 -2.88 0.28 12.71
N TRP A 107 -2.53 -0.94 13.10
CA TRP A 107 -3.40 -2.10 13.14
C TRP A 107 -3.17 -2.89 14.43
N PRO A 108 -3.71 -2.43 15.57
CA PRO A 108 -3.62 -3.19 16.80
C PRO A 108 -4.28 -4.56 16.62
N ARG A 109 -3.83 -5.59 17.35
CA ARG A 109 -4.32 -6.97 17.17
C ARG A 109 -5.84 -7.14 17.37
N SER A 110 -6.48 -6.23 18.10
CA SER A 110 -7.93 -6.18 18.28
C SER A 110 -8.68 -5.59 17.08
N GLN A 111 -7.98 -4.99 16.13
CA GLN A 111 -8.55 -4.39 14.93
C GLN A 111 -8.93 -5.52 13.94
N GLY A 112 -10.24 -5.68 13.73
CA GLY A 112 -10.77 -6.65 12.76
C GLY A 112 -10.89 -6.08 11.36
N GLU A 113 -11.22 -4.79 11.22
CA GLU A 113 -11.42 -4.15 9.91
C GLU A 113 -11.16 -2.63 9.96
N ALA A 114 -10.69 -2.05 8.87
CA ALA A 114 -10.51 -0.60 8.72
C ALA A 114 -10.20 -0.24 7.25
N ASN A 115 -10.30 1.04 6.94
CA ASN A 115 -9.77 1.60 5.70
C ASN A 115 -8.29 1.92 5.85
N VAL A 116 -7.48 1.51 4.87
CA VAL A 116 -6.08 1.89 4.71
C VAL A 116 -5.97 2.77 3.47
N THR A 117 -5.63 4.03 3.65
CA THR A 117 -5.42 4.94 2.50
C THR A 117 -4.11 4.62 1.81
N VAL A 118 -4.07 4.79 0.48
CA VAL A 118 -2.82 4.78 -0.26
C VAL A 118 -1.92 5.89 0.27
N SER A 119 -0.71 5.52 0.70
CA SER A 119 0.29 6.44 1.21
C SER A 119 1.41 6.67 0.21
N GLN A 120 1.63 5.79 -0.77
CA GLN A 120 2.62 6.01 -1.83
C GLN A 120 2.17 5.31 -3.09
N SER A 121 2.67 5.78 -4.23
CA SER A 121 2.48 5.07 -5.49
C SER A 121 3.66 5.26 -6.42
N ALA A 122 3.99 4.21 -7.18
CA ALA A 122 5.03 4.19 -8.19
C ALA A 122 4.37 4.05 -9.56
N GLY A 123 4.71 4.94 -10.50
CA GLY A 123 4.15 4.94 -11.85
C GLY A 123 4.57 3.71 -12.67
N PRO A 124 3.90 3.46 -13.81
CA PRO A 124 4.29 2.39 -14.72
C PRO A 124 5.74 2.59 -15.19
N TRP A 125 6.55 1.53 -15.14
CA TRP A 125 7.91 1.53 -15.65
C TRP A 125 7.89 1.73 -17.17
N ILE A 126 7.94 2.98 -17.63
CA ILE A 126 8.19 3.29 -19.04
C ILE A 126 9.68 3.01 -19.28
N ARG A 127 10.02 1.83 -19.82
CA ARG A 127 11.33 1.66 -20.46
C ARG A 127 11.35 2.61 -21.66
N LYS A 128 12.10 3.71 -21.55
CA LYS A 128 12.52 4.50 -22.71
C LYS A 128 13.52 3.72 -23.54
#